data_AF-A0A3C2EFL3-F1
#
_entry.id   AF-A0A3C2EFL3-F1
#
_cell.length_a   1.000
_cell.length_b   1.000
_cell.length_c   1.000
_cell.angle_alpha   90.00
_cell.angle_beta   90.00
_cell.angle_gamma   90.00
#
_symmetry.space_group_name_H-M   'P 1'
#
loop_
_entity.id
_entity.type
_entity.pdbx_description
1 polymer ?
#
loop_
_entity_poly.entity_id
_entity_poly.type
_entity_poly.pdbx_seq_one_letter_code
_entity_poly.pdbx_strand_id
1 'polypeptide(L)' 'MFITIFGKQARGLMTRFILENKISDPNDLKGFNMENYHFEESLSGPQDFVFVR' A
#
# COMPACT_ATOMS: atom_id res chain seq x y z
N MET A 1 -18.17 3.00 -3.59
CA MET A 1 -17.85 3.97 -4.66
C MET A 1 -16.36 4.25 -4.59
N PHE A 2 -15.58 3.77 -5.56
CA PHE A 2 -14.16 4.12 -5.64
C PHE A 2 -14.05 5.60 -5.96
N ILE A 3 -13.47 6.38 -5.04
CA ILE A 3 -13.24 7.81 -5.24
C ILE A 3 -11.78 7.94 -5.69
N THR A 4 -11.59 8.30 -6.95
CA THR A 4 -10.30 8.32 -7.67
C THR A 4 -9.22 9.16 -6.96
N ILE A 5 -9.64 10.13 -6.15
CA ILE A 5 -8.76 10.99 -5.33
C ILE A 5 -8.04 10.16 -4.26
N PHE A 6 -8.73 9.25 -3.58
CA PHE A 6 -8.10 8.38 -2.56
C PHE A 6 -7.10 7.42 -3.20
N GLY A 7 -7.40 6.87 -4.38
CA GLY A 7 -6.46 6.01 -5.11
C GLY A 7 -5.22 6.76 -5.64
N LYS A 8 -5.31 8.08 -5.86
CA LYS A 8 -4.13 8.91 -6.17
C LYS A 8 -3.31 9.21 -4.91
N GLN A 9 -3.97 9.51 -3.78
CA GLN A 9 -3.29 9.74 -2.50
C GLN A 9 -2.57 8.50 -2.00
N ALA A 10 -3.22 7.32 -2.05
CA ALA A 10 -2.62 6.05 -1.63
C ALA A 10 -1.31 5.75 -2.36
N ARG A 11 -1.25 6.01 -3.67
CA ARG A 11 0.00 5.85 -4.46
C ARG A 11 1.11 6.78 -3.99
N GLY A 12 0.77 8.03 -3.66
CA GLY A 12 1.73 8.99 -3.11
C GLY A 12 2.29 8.56 -1.76
N LEU A 13 1.42 8.10 -0.85
CA LEU A 13 1.80 7.59 0.46
C LEU A 13 2.67 6.34 0.36
N MET A 14 2.31 5.42 -0.54
CA MET A 14 3.06 4.19 -0.74
C MET A 14 4.46 4.48 -1.30
N THR A 15 4.56 5.40 -2.27
CA THR A 15 5.86 5.88 -2.79
C THR A 15 6.70 6.50 -1.68
N ARG A 16 6.09 7.33 -0.83
CA ARG A 16 6.75 7.96 0.31
C ARG A 16 7.26 6.91 1.31
N PHE A 17 6.44 5.92 1.66
CA PHE A 17 6.82 4.84 2.58
C PHE A 17 8.01 4.02 2.06
N ILE A 18 8.01 3.69 0.76
CA ILE A 18 9.13 2.99 0.10
C ILE A 18 10.42 3.80 0.24
N LEU A 19 10.36 5.11 -0.04
CA LEU A 19 11.52 5.99 0.01
C LEU A 19 12.03 6.20 1.43
N GLU A 20 11.14 6.45 2.40
CA GLU A 20 11.52 6.68 3.80
C GLU A 20 12.16 5.44 4.43
N ASN A 21 11.62 4.25 4.15
CA ASN A 21 12.13 2.99 4.70
C ASN A 21 13.19 2.32 3.81
N LYS A 22 13.51 2.92 2.65
CA LYS A 22 14.42 2.39 1.62
C LYS A 22 14.10 0.93 1.27
N ILE A 23 12.81 0.64 1.12
CA ILE A 23 12.33 -0.69 0.85
C ILE A 23 12.83 -1.14 -0.52
N SER A 24 13.59 -2.24 -0.52
CA SER A 24 14.05 -2.90 -1.73
C SER A 24 13.32 -4.22 -1.96
N ASP A 25 12.75 -4.81 -0.90
CA ASP A 25 12.06 -6.08 -0.94
C ASP A 25 10.53 -5.89 -0.99
N PRO A 26 9.80 -6.54 -1.92
CA PRO A 26 8.36 -6.44 -2.01
C PRO A 26 7.63 -6.94 -0.75
N ASN A 27 8.27 -7.77 0.07
CA ASN A 27 7.66 -8.26 1.31
C ASN A 27 7.52 -7.18 2.39
N ASP A 28 8.44 -6.21 2.44
CA ASP A 28 8.39 -5.11 3.43
C ASP A 28 7.23 -4.15 3.16
N LEU A 29 6.72 -4.11 1.93
CA LEU A 29 5.54 -3.32 1.57
C LEU A 29 4.26 -3.77 2.29
N LYS A 30 4.20 -5.01 2.79
CA LYS A 30 3.10 -5.48 3.63
C LYS A 30 3.00 -4.72 4.96
N GLY A 31 4.10 -4.11 5.40
CA GLY A 31 4.14 -3.24 6.58
C GLY A 31 3.57 -1.84 6.36
N PHE A 32 3.10 -1.51 5.15
CA PHE A 32 2.50 -0.21 4.87
C PHE A 32 1.19 -0.04 5.66
N ASN A 33 1.24 0.83 6.67
CA ASN A 33 0.10 1.23 7.50
C ASN A 33 0.02 2.75 7.65
N MET A 34 -0.15 3.46 6.53
CA MET A 34 -0.40 4.91 6.53
C MET A 34 -1.90 5.19 6.35
N GLU A 35 -2.42 6.21 7.03
CA GLU A 35 -3.81 6.68 6.88
C GLU A 35 -4.91 5.59 7.00
N ASN A 36 -4.75 4.61 7.90
CA ASN A 36 -5.64 3.44 8.07
C ASN A 36 -5.69 2.48 6.86
N TYR A 37 -4.83 2.65 5.86
CA TYR A 37 -4.63 1.60 4.88
C TYR A 37 -3.92 0.43 5.54
N HIS A 38 -4.46 -0.77 5.39
CA HIS A 38 -3.84 -1.99 5.87
C HIS A 38 -3.76 -3.00 4.73
N PHE A 39 -2.71 -3.81 4.78
CA PHE A 39 -2.54 -4.93 3.87
C PHE A 39 -3.61 -5.98 4.15
N GLU A 40 -4.35 -6.39 3.13
CA GLU A 40 -5.36 -7.45 3.26
C GLU A 40 -4.86 -8.70 2.54
N GLU A 41 -4.47 -9.70 3.34
CA GLU A 41 -3.89 -10.95 2.84
C GLU A 41 -4.87 -11.76 2.00
N SER A 42 -6.16 -11.70 2.30
CA SER A 42 -7.18 -12.51 1.62
C SER A 42 -7.47 -12.01 0.20
N LEU A 43 -7.31 -10.71 -0.03
CA LEU A 43 -7.41 -10.07 -1.35
C LEU A 43 -6.06 -9.97 -2.08
N SER A 44 -4.95 -10.13 -1.37
CA SER A 44 -3.62 -10.02 -1.94
C SER A 44 -3.15 -11.35 -2.55
N GLY A 45 -2.57 -11.26 -3.74
CA GLY A 45 -2.00 -12.37 -4.47
C GLY A 45 -0.47 -12.40 -4.43
N PRO A 46 0.15 -13.39 -5.10
CA PRO A 46 1.60 -13.51 -5.21
C PRO A 46 2.26 -12.36 -6.00
N GLN A 47 1.50 -11.63 -6.82
CA GLN A 47 2.00 -10.51 -7.64
C GLN A 47 1.28 -9.18 -7.38
N ASP A 48 0.16 -9.21 -6.65
CA ASP A 48 -0.70 -8.05 -6.43
C ASP A 48 -0.97 -7.88 -4.94
N PHE A 49 -0.54 -6.75 -4.38
CA PHE A 49 -0.82 -6.41 -2.99
C PHE A 49 -2.01 -5.46 -2.91
N VAL A 50 -3.04 -5.89 -2.19
CA VAL A 50 -4.26 -5.12 -1.99
C VAL A 50 -4.22 -4.49 -0.60
N PHE A 51 -4.32 -3.16 -0.58
CA PHE A 51 -4.42 -2.37 0.63
C PHE A 51 -5.82 -1.79 0.72
N VAL A 52 -6.49 -2.03 1.84
CA VAL A 52 -7.87 -1.58 2.09
C VAL A 52 -7.91 -0.62 3.27
N ARG A 53 -8.96 0.19 3.34
CA ARG A 53 -9.27 1.07 4.47
C ARG A 53 -10.70 0.86 4.93
#